data_AF-A0A7N2MHE1-F1
#
_entry.id   AF-A0A7N2MHE1-F1
#
_cell.length_a   1.000
_cell.length_b   1.000
_cell.length_c   1.000
_cell.angle_alpha   90.00
_cell.angle_beta   90.00
_cell.angle_gamma   90.00
#
_symmetry.space_group_name_H-M   'P 1'
#
loop_
_entity.id
_entity.type
_entity.pdbx_description
1 polymer ?
#
loop_
_entity_poly.entity_id
_entity_poly.type
_entity_poly.pdbx_seq_one_letter_code
_entity_poly.pdbx_strand_id
1 'polypeptide(L)'
;MLALTEKLVRIVDPILLPREVEETEISTVAREDKFENEIQENKKTHDIVNLCQTDANVHKCLVSVLEIGLACSMESAEERMNMEEVTKEIHLIKKAFLGSRIQRGGLI
;
A
#
# COMPACT_ATOMS: atom_id res chain seq x y z
N MET A 1 4.00 8.66 -11.31
CA MET A 1 4.60 9.09 -10.04
C MET A 1 3.47 9.35 -9.05
N LEU A 2 3.45 8.65 -7.91
CA LEU A 2 2.53 8.94 -6.80
C LEU A 2 3.22 10.01 -5.95
N ALA A 3 3.10 11.28 -6.33
CA ALA A 3 3.55 12.37 -5.49
C ALA A 3 2.53 12.52 -4.35
N LEU A 4 2.82 11.91 -3.20
CA LEU A 4 2.02 12.07 -1.99
C LEU A 4 2.10 13.54 -1.54
N THR A 5 0.96 14.20 -1.28
CA THR A 5 0.99 15.59 -0.82
C THR A 5 1.71 15.70 0.53
N GLU A 6 2.37 16.84 0.80
CA GLU A 6 3.16 17.04 2.04
C GLU A 6 2.34 16.74 3.31
N LYS A 7 1.05 17.08 3.29
CA LYS A 7 0.12 16.81 4.39
C LYS A 7 -0.11 15.32 4.60
N LEU A 8 -0.15 14.54 3.52
CA LEU A 8 -0.32 13.08 3.59
C LEU A 8 0.94 12.38 4.11
N VAL A 9 2.13 12.84 3.70
CA VAL A 9 3.41 12.29 4.20
C VAL A 9 3.50 12.38 5.73
N ARG A 10 2.92 13.43 6.34
CA ARG A 10 2.91 13.61 7.80
C ARG A 10 1.93 12.71 8.55
N ILE A 11 0.93 12.14 7.88
CA ILE A 11 -0.12 11.32 8.54
C ILE A 11 -0.03 9.83 8.20
N VAL A 12 0.56 9.48 7.06
CA VAL A 12 0.72 8.09 6.63
C VAL A 12 1.81 7.45 7.48
N ASP A 13 1.48 6.35 8.15
CA ASP A 13 2.50 5.52 8.82
C ASP A 13 3.55 5.08 7.78
N PRO A 14 4.85 5.28 8.02
CA PRO A 14 5.92 4.89 7.11
C PRO A 14 5.85 3.43 6.65
N ILE A 15 5.26 2.54 7.44
CA ILE A 15 5.01 1.14 7.09
C ILE A 15 4.10 1.00 5.86
N LEU A 16 3.21 1.97 5.64
CA LEU A 16 2.30 1.99 4.49
C LEU A 16 2.97 2.52 3.23
N LEU A 17 4.10 3.24 3.34
CA LEU A 17 4.84 3.74 2.20
C LEU A 17 5.64 2.60 1.56
N PRO A 18 5.65 2.50 0.22
CA PRO A 18 6.55 1.56 -0.44
C PRO A 18 7.98 1.90 -0.04
N ARG A 19 8.74 0.89 0.41
CA ARG A 19 10.17 1.06 0.60
C ARG A 19 10.75 1.45 -0.76
N GLU A 20 11.33 2.65 -0.86
CA GLU A 20 12.22 2.98 -1.96
C GLU A 20 13.42 2.02 -1.85
N VAL A 21 13.30 0.88 -2.50
CA VAL A 21 14.47 0.10 -2.88
C VAL A 21 15.03 0.89 -4.05
N GLU A 22 16.16 1.58 -3.84
CA GLU A 22 16.96 2.00 -4.97
C GLU A 22 17.12 0.78 -5.89
N GLU A 23 16.65 0.92 -7.12
CA GLU A 23 16.94 -0.03 -8.18
C GLU A 23 18.44 0.01 -8.46
N THR A 24 19.23 -0.75 -7.72
CA THR A 24 20.49 -1.26 -8.22
C THR A 24 20.23 -2.66 -8.74
N GLU A 25 19.89 -2.68 -10.02
CA GLU A 25 20.12 -3.75 -11.00
C GLU A 25 19.80 -5.19 -10.57
N ILE A 26 18.73 -5.71 -11.16
CA ILE A 26 18.52 -7.14 -11.36
C ILE A 26 19.73 -7.70 -12.13
N SER A 27 20.68 -8.29 -11.42
CA SER A 27 21.61 -9.26 -12.01
C SER A 27 21.06 -10.66 -11.80
N THR A 28 20.54 -11.23 -12.87
CA THR A 28 20.25 -12.66 -12.99
C THR A 28 21.53 -13.47 -12.78
N VAL A 29 21.61 -14.30 -11.74
CA VAL A 29 22.46 -15.50 -11.79
C VAL A 29 21.85 -16.62 -10.94
N ALA A 30 21.57 -17.74 -11.59
CA ALA A 30 21.20 -19.00 -10.96
C ALA A 30 22.30 -19.50 -10.01
N ARG A 31 21.94 -19.97 -8.82
CA ARG A 31 22.68 -21.00 -8.08
C ARG A 31 21.71 -21.88 -7.30
N GLU A 32 21.64 -23.14 -7.70
CA GLU A 32 21.32 -24.26 -6.83
C GLU A 32 22.42 -24.35 -5.77
N ASP A 33 22.09 -24.51 -4.50
CA ASP A 33 22.87 -25.29 -3.54
C ASP A 33 22.01 -25.61 -2.32
N LYS A 34 21.86 -26.91 -2.08
CA LYS A 34 21.21 -27.54 -0.93
C LYS A 34 22.19 -27.56 0.24
N PHE A 35 21.77 -27.18 1.45
CA PHE A 35 22.32 -27.80 2.67
C PHE A 35 21.29 -27.77 3.82
N GLU A 36 21.01 -28.97 4.33
CA GLU A 36 20.20 -29.22 5.53
C GLU A 36 21.12 -29.22 6.77
N ASN A 37 20.73 -28.56 7.86
CA ASN A 37 20.44 -29.19 9.17
C ASN A 37 20.36 -28.19 10.34
N GLU A 38 19.24 -28.35 11.04
CA GLU A 38 18.75 -27.97 12.38
C GLU A 38 19.76 -27.55 13.48
N ILE A 39 19.49 -26.39 14.11
CA ILE A 39 19.48 -26.24 15.57
C ILE A 39 18.25 -25.41 15.95
N GLN A 40 17.36 -26.02 16.73
CA GLN A 40 16.12 -25.45 17.25
C GLN A 40 16.39 -24.53 18.45
N GLU A 41 16.19 -23.22 18.28
CA GLU A 41 16.03 -22.27 19.39
C GLU A 41 14.72 -21.49 19.20
N ASN A 42 13.81 -21.64 20.15
CA ASN A 42 12.46 -21.10 20.14
C ASN A 42 12.47 -19.56 20.25
N LYS A 43 12.64 -18.85 19.14
CA LYS A 43 12.35 -17.42 19.04
C LYS A 43 11.28 -17.19 17.97
N LYS A 44 10.03 -17.14 18.41
CA LYS A 44 8.87 -16.74 17.61
C LYS A 44 9.07 -15.31 17.10
N THR A 45 9.70 -15.19 15.93
CA THR A 45 9.78 -13.94 15.17
C THR A 45 9.23 -14.22 13.76
N HIS A 46 8.01 -14.74 13.71
CA HIS A 46 7.30 -15.01 12.46
C HIS A 46 6.18 -13.98 12.22
N ASP A 47 6.40 -12.72 12.60
CA ASP A 47 5.39 -11.67 12.43
C ASP A 47 5.96 -10.32 11.93
N ILE A 48 7.21 -10.27 11.44
CA ILE A 48 7.86 -8.99 11.07
C ILE A 48 8.20 -8.87 9.55
N VAL A 49 8.28 -9.97 8.79
CA VAL A 49 8.90 -9.92 7.45
C VAL A 49 7.92 -10.11 6.29
N ASN A 50 6.73 -9.48 6.34
CA ASN A 50 5.95 -9.34 5.10
C ASN A 50 5.14 -8.04 4.96
N LEU A 51 5.25 -7.10 5.92
CA LEU A 51 4.55 -5.81 5.80
C LEU A 51 5.26 -4.84 4.83
N CYS A 52 6.45 -5.21 4.33
CA CYS A 52 7.25 -4.41 3.40
C CYS A 52 6.79 -4.56 1.93
N GLN A 53 5.79 -5.40 1.66
CA GLN A 53 5.18 -5.55 0.34
C GLN A 53 3.70 -5.15 0.42
N THR A 54 3.43 -3.89 0.74
CA THR A 54 2.09 -3.34 0.50
C THR A 54 1.83 -3.44 -1.02
N ASP A 55 0.83 -4.26 -1.38
CA ASP A 55 0.39 -4.41 -2.77
C ASP A 55 0.17 -3.00 -3.37
N ALA A 56 0.72 -2.74 -4.55
CA ALA A 56 0.66 -1.41 -5.16
C ALA A 56 -0.78 -0.86 -5.29
N ASN A 57 -1.78 -1.75 -5.43
CA ASN A 57 -3.19 -1.37 -5.43
C ASN A 57 -3.70 -1.03 -4.02
N VAL A 58 -3.19 -1.69 -2.97
CA VAL A 58 -3.47 -1.32 -1.57
C VAL A 58 -2.90 0.05 -1.27
N HIS A 59 -1.64 0.30 -1.64
CA HIS A 59 -1.04 1.62 -1.45
C HIS A 59 -1.84 2.72 -2.17
N LYS A 60 -2.16 2.53 -3.46
CA LYS A 60 -2.99 3.47 -4.22
C LYS A 60 -4.36 3.71 -3.56
N CYS A 61 -5.02 2.63 -3.12
CA CYS A 61 -6.30 2.74 -2.42
C CYS A 61 -6.19 3.56 -1.14
N LEU A 62 -5.16 3.32 -0.33
CA LEU A 62 -4.91 4.05 0.91
C LEU A 62 -4.66 5.53 0.65
N VAL A 63 -3.80 5.86 -0.32
CA VAL A 63 -3.54 7.25 -0.70
C VAL A 63 -4.83 7.97 -1.08
N SER A 64 -5.65 7.38 -1.97
CA SER A 64 -6.91 8.01 -2.39
C SER A 64 -7.92 8.18 -1.23
N VAL A 65 -8.01 7.22 -0.31
CA VAL A 65 -8.89 7.36 0.86
C VAL A 65 -8.41 8.48 1.79
N LEU A 66 -7.11 8.60 1.99
CA LEU A 66 -6.55 9.64 2.84
C LEU A 66 -6.67 11.04 2.22
N GLU A 67 -6.57 11.15 0.89
CA GLU A 67 -6.87 12.41 0.16
C GLU A 67 -8.30 12.87 0.43
N ILE A 68 -9.28 11.97 0.36
CA ILE A 68 -10.67 12.27 0.72
C ILE A 68 -10.78 12.66 2.19
N GLY A 69 -10.14 11.91 3.09
CA GLY A 69 -10.13 12.20 4.53
C GLY A 69 -9.56 13.59 4.84
N LEU A 70 -8.51 13.99 4.13
CA LEU A 70 -7.92 15.32 4.24
C LEU A 70 -8.87 16.40 3.74
N ALA A 71 -9.52 16.19 2.60
CA ALA A 71 -10.52 17.11 2.05
C ALA A 71 -11.74 17.27 2.98
N CYS A 72 -12.15 16.20 3.68
CA CYS A 72 -13.21 16.27 4.70
C CYS A 72 -12.79 17.00 5.97
N SER A 73 -11.47 17.04 6.24
CA SER A 73 -10.89 17.59 7.48
C SER A 73 -10.34 19.00 7.30
N MET A 74 -10.70 19.69 6.21
CA MET A 74 -10.34 21.11 6.02
C MET A 74 -10.90 21.95 7.18
N GLU A 75 -10.12 22.95 7.61
CA GLU A 75 -10.47 23.77 8.77
C GLU A 75 -11.76 24.55 8.51
N SER A 76 -11.85 25.20 7.35
CA SER A 76 -13.06 25.89 6.89
C SER A 76 -14.13 24.92 6.38
N ALA A 77 -15.39 25.14 6.77
CA ALA A 77 -16.51 24.35 6.29
C ALA A 77 -16.76 24.49 4.78
N GLU A 78 -16.44 25.64 4.20
CA GLU A 78 -16.62 25.92 2.76
C GLU A 78 -15.59 25.19 1.88
N GLU A 79 -14.43 24.88 2.46
CA GLU A 79 -13.35 24.14 1.78
C GLU A 79 -13.52 22.63 1.92
N ARG A 80 -14.40 22.15 2.80
CA ARG A 80 -14.65 20.72 2.97
C ARG A 80 -15.38 20.18 1.75
N MET A 81 -14.91 19.03 1.27
CA MET A 81 -15.63 18.26 0.27
C MET A 81 -17.04 17.94 0.75
N ASN A 82 -18.04 18.10 -0.13
CA ASN A 82 -19.42 17.80 0.21
C ASN A 82 -19.64 16.28 0.34
N MET A 83 -20.55 15.85 1.22
CA MET A 83 -20.75 14.42 1.52
C MET A 83 -21.29 13.60 0.35
N GLU A 84 -21.97 14.23 -0.61
CA GLU A 84 -22.42 13.56 -1.83
C GLU A 84 -21.22 13.16 -2.70
N GLU A 85 -20.27 14.07 -2.89
CA GLU A 85 -19.01 13.85 -3.59
C GLU A 85 -18.13 12.85 -2.87
N VAL A 86 -17.99 12.95 -1.54
CA VAL A 86 -17.29 11.95 -0.72
C VAL A 86 -17.85 10.55 -0.98
N THR A 87 -19.17 10.40 -0.99
CA THR A 87 -19.82 9.10 -1.23
C THR A 87 -19.53 8.57 -2.63
N LYS A 88 -19.57 9.46 -3.64
CA LYS A 88 -19.23 9.11 -5.03
C LYS A 88 -17.78 8.64 -5.15
N GLU A 89 -16.84 9.41 -4.62
CA GLU A 89 -15.40 9.11 -4.68
C GLU A 89 -15.05 7.83 -3.95
N ILE A 90 -15.58 7.61 -2.73
CA ILE A 90 -15.38 6.36 -1.99
C ILE A 90 -15.91 5.16 -2.79
N HIS A 91 -17.05 5.30 -3.45
CA HIS A 91 -17.63 4.23 -4.25
C HIS A 91 -16.77 3.93 -5.49
N LEU A 92 -16.18 4.95 -6.12
CA LEU A 92 -15.25 4.79 -7.24
C LEU A 92 -13.96 4.09 -6.80
N ILE A 93 -13.37 4.50 -5.68
CA ILE A 93 -12.18 3.84 -5.10
C ILE A 93 -12.47 2.37 -4.84
N LYS A 94 -13.61 2.06 -4.20
CA LYS A 94 -14.02 0.66 -3.93
C LYS A 94 -14.10 -0.16 -5.22
N LYS A 95 -14.74 0.37 -6.27
CA LYS A 95 -14.86 -0.32 -7.56
C LYS A 95 -13.49 -0.56 -8.20
N ALA A 96 -12.63 0.44 -8.24
CA ALA A 96 -11.28 0.31 -8.81
C ALA A 96 -10.42 -0.71 -8.04
N PHE A 97 -10.48 -0.66 -6.71
CA PHE A 97 -9.71 -1.57 -5.86
C PHE A 97 -10.20 -3.02 -5.96
N LEU A 98 -11.51 -3.27 -5.92
CA LEU A 98 -12.04 -4.62 -6.08
C LEU A 98 -11.87 -5.14 -7.50
N GLY A 99 -12.02 -4.29 -8.52
CA GLY A 99 -11.77 -4.63 -9.92
C GLY A 99 -10.32 -5.06 -10.19
N SER A 100 -9.34 -4.39 -9.59
CA SER A 100 -7.92 -4.77 -9.71
C SER A 100 -7.59 -6.10 -9.02
N ARG A 101 -8.28 -6.45 -7.93
CA ARG A 101 -8.14 -7.77 -7.29
C ARG A 101 -8.71 -8.91 -8.13
N ILE A 102 -9.82 -8.67 -8.84
CA ILE A 102 -10.43 -9.67 -9.73
C ILE A 102 -9.50 -9.99 -10.90
N GLN A 103 -8.79 -9.01 -11.45
CA GLN A 103 -7.79 -9.24 -12.51
C GLN A 103 -6.61 -10.11 -12.05
N ARG A 104 -6.23 -10.04 -10.77
CA ARG A 104 -5.12 -10.83 -10.20
C ARG A 104 -5.50 -12.27 -9.89
N GLY A 105 -6.79 -12.58 -9.72
CA GLY A 105 -7.32 -13.92 -9.41
C GLY A 105 -8.02 -14.62 -10.59
N GLY A 106 -7.99 -14.04 -11.79
CA GLY A 106 -8.81 -14.44 -12.94
C GLY A 106 -8.09 -15.18 -14.06
N LEU A 107 -7.07 -15.98 -13.75
CA LEU A 107 -6.59 -17.04 -14.64
C LEU A 107 -6.90 -18.39 -13.98
N ILE A 108 -8.00 -19.01 -14.41
CA ILE A 108 -8.28 -20.43 -14.24
C ILE A 108 -8.48 -20.99 -15.64
#